data_AF-A0A7J2R6A0-F1
#
_entry.id   AF-A0A7J2R6A0-F1
#
_cell.length_a   1.000
_cell.length_b   1.000
_cell.length_c   1.000
_cell.angle_alpha   90.00
_cell.angle_beta   90.00
_cell.angle_gamma   90.00
#
_symmetry.space_group_name_H-M   'P 1'
#
loop_
_entity.id
_entity.type
_entity.pdbx_description
1 polymer ?
#
loop_
_entity_poly.entity_id
_entity_poly.type
_entity_poly.pdbx_seq_one_letter_code
_entity_poly.pdbx_strand_id
1 'polypeptide(L)'
;MSIRRIGVLLKKELRYGFKSYFFIFAIVAPLIFTLFMNLLFGSLFSGKPKLSGKPKLGVVDQGHSQIVESLENMESINLKEYSSERELKDAVETGARDVGVVLGENFDSTIKKGESTKLTVYVWGESLLKNRAIVNSALLYQIRDVSGKKAPVDITPVSLGDANSIPLKDRFLPLIVLMAVFISGFAIPSSSLVDEKQKRTIGAVMSTPATQGDIFISKGLLGIMVSIIMGILILILNHAFNAHLGLIILILFLAAIMASCLGLIVGAFIKDTASLYSVIKGLGLIIYGPGIIKIFPQIPEWVGKLFPTYYVMNPIMEITREGAGWTTVNLDVFILIGIIAVFVVIVGVIANKTRQQEA
;
A
#
# COMPACT_ATOMS: atom_id res chain seq x y z
N MET A 1 -30.88 -15.94 19.98
CA MET A 1 -29.41 -15.96 20.03
C MET A 1 -28.96 -15.53 21.42
N SER A 2 -27.83 -16.04 21.93
CA SER A 2 -27.35 -15.69 23.27
C SER A 2 -25.93 -15.15 23.21
N ILE A 3 -25.74 -13.91 23.68
CA ILE A 3 -24.43 -13.23 23.70
C ILE A 3 -23.37 -14.08 24.42
N ARG A 4 -23.76 -14.75 25.51
CA ARG A 4 -22.87 -15.63 26.28
C ARG A 4 -22.37 -16.81 25.44
N ARG A 5 -23.24 -17.43 24.62
CA ARG A 5 -22.86 -18.55 23.75
C ARG A 5 -21.92 -18.09 22.64
N ILE A 6 -22.24 -16.96 22.00
CA ILE A 6 -21.38 -16.35 20.97
C ILE A 6 -20.00 -16.04 21.52
N GLY A 7 -19.90 -15.47 22.73
CA GLY A 7 -18.63 -15.18 23.39
C GLY A 7 -17.78 -16.42 23.69
N VAL A 8 -18.40 -17.53 24.11
CA VAL A 8 -17.70 -18.80 24.34
C VAL A 8 -17.17 -19.38 23.02
N LEU A 9 -17.97 -19.36 21.96
CA LEU A 9 -17.55 -19.81 20.63
C LEU A 9 -16.43 -18.93 20.07
N LEU A 10 -16.54 -17.61 20.20
CA LEU A 10 -15.49 -16.67 19.79
C LEU A 10 -14.18 -16.92 20.55
N LYS A 11 -14.25 -17.21 21.86
CA LYS A 11 -13.06 -17.57 22.66
C LYS A 11 -12.41 -18.87 22.19
N LYS A 12 -13.20 -19.87 21.78
CA LYS A 12 -12.70 -21.10 21.15
C LYS A 12 -12.00 -20.77 19.83
N GLU A 13 -12.64 -19.99 18.97
CA GLU A 13 -12.08 -19.57 17.68
C GLU A 13 -10.77 -18.80 17.86
N LEU A 14 -10.69 -17.88 18.81
CA LEU A 14 -9.43 -17.24 19.17
C LEU A 14 -8.40 -18.27 19.64
N ARG A 15 -8.71 -19.14 20.61
CA ARG A 15 -7.69 -20.06 21.14
C ARG A 15 -7.11 -21.04 20.12
N TYR A 16 -7.94 -21.54 19.19
CA TYR A 16 -7.55 -22.62 18.27
C TYR A 16 -7.41 -22.18 16.81
N GLY A 17 -8.00 -21.05 16.42
CA GLY A 17 -8.02 -20.54 15.05
C GLY A 17 -6.66 -20.01 14.57
N PHE A 18 -5.81 -19.48 15.47
CA PHE A 18 -4.47 -18.96 15.12
C PHE A 18 -3.55 -19.98 14.45
N LYS A 19 -3.81 -21.28 14.64
CA LYS A 19 -3.01 -22.38 14.07
C LYS A 19 -3.41 -22.76 12.64
N SER A 20 -4.53 -22.24 12.14
CA SER A 20 -4.98 -22.53 10.78
C SER A 20 -4.07 -21.84 9.76
N TYR A 21 -3.75 -22.54 8.68
CA TYR A 21 -3.00 -21.96 7.57
C TYR A 21 -3.64 -20.67 7.05
N PHE A 22 -4.99 -20.63 6.92
CA PHE A 22 -5.69 -19.42 6.44
C PHE A 22 -5.56 -18.25 7.40
N PHE A 23 -5.50 -18.51 8.71
CA PHE A 23 -5.29 -17.47 9.70
C PHE A 23 -3.89 -16.87 9.56
N ILE A 24 -2.88 -17.72 9.44
CA ILE A 24 -1.49 -17.29 9.22
C ILE A 24 -1.38 -16.54 7.90
N PHE A 25 -1.92 -17.09 6.81
CA PHE A 25 -1.93 -16.47 5.49
C PHE A 25 -2.61 -15.10 5.49
N ALA A 26 -3.76 -14.97 6.17
CA ALA A 26 -4.50 -13.72 6.29
C ALA A 26 -3.71 -12.58 6.96
N ILE A 27 -2.80 -12.91 7.86
CA ILE A 27 -1.94 -11.93 8.53
C ILE A 27 -0.65 -11.71 7.73
N VAL A 28 0.00 -12.80 7.33
CA VAL A 28 1.34 -12.77 6.75
C VAL A 28 1.33 -12.22 5.33
N ALA A 29 0.36 -12.58 4.49
CA ALA A 29 0.36 -12.18 3.08
C ALA A 29 0.27 -10.65 2.89
N PRO A 30 -0.62 -9.91 3.57
CA PRO A 30 -0.65 -8.45 3.48
C PRO A 30 0.62 -7.78 4.02
N LEU A 31 1.24 -8.34 5.06
CA LEU A 31 2.50 -7.82 5.61
C LEU A 31 3.66 -8.02 4.66
N ILE A 32 3.80 -9.22 4.07
CA ILE A 32 4.81 -9.51 3.05
C ILE A 32 4.61 -8.58 1.86
N PHE A 33 3.38 -8.39 1.40
CA PHE A 33 3.11 -7.51 0.27
C PHE A 33 3.45 -6.05 0.59
N THR A 34 3.13 -5.58 1.79
CA THR A 34 3.51 -4.24 2.27
C THR A 34 5.02 -4.07 2.32
N LEU A 35 5.74 -5.06 2.87
CA LEU A 35 7.19 -5.07 2.91
C LEU A 35 7.76 -5.05 1.49
N PHE A 36 7.27 -5.92 0.61
CA PHE A 36 7.68 -6.00 -0.78
C PHE A 36 7.48 -4.67 -1.52
N MET A 37 6.30 -4.04 -1.39
CA MET A 37 6.03 -2.72 -1.98
C MET A 37 6.98 -1.65 -1.44
N ASN A 38 7.21 -1.64 -0.13
CA ASN A 38 8.11 -0.67 0.49
C ASN A 38 9.59 -0.90 0.13
N LEU A 39 10.00 -2.14 -0.17
CA LEU A 39 11.32 -2.48 -0.70
C LEU A 39 11.44 -2.04 -2.16
N LEU A 40 10.46 -2.41 -2.98
CA LEU A 40 10.43 -2.14 -4.42
C LEU A 40 10.43 -0.64 -4.74
N PHE A 41 9.79 0.17 -3.89
CA PHE A 41 9.78 1.63 -4.02
C PHE A 41 10.81 2.34 -3.12
N GLY A 42 11.73 1.61 -2.49
CA GLY A 42 12.91 2.17 -1.83
C GLY A 42 12.67 2.94 -0.52
N SER A 43 11.53 2.77 0.14
CA SER A 43 11.19 3.53 1.36
C SER A 43 11.65 2.91 2.69
N LEU A 44 12.00 1.61 2.72
CA LEU A 44 12.40 0.94 3.99
C LEU A 44 13.80 1.29 4.48
N PHE A 45 14.75 1.48 3.57
CA PHE A 45 16.15 1.78 3.91
C PHE A 45 16.48 3.27 3.81
N SER A 46 15.52 4.08 3.37
CA SER A 46 15.65 5.52 3.31
C SER A 46 15.06 6.11 4.59
N GLY A 47 15.75 5.95 5.72
CA GLY A 47 15.32 6.39 7.06
C GLY A 47 15.12 7.91 7.24
N LYS A 48 14.94 8.66 6.16
CA LYS A 48 14.62 10.09 6.14
C LYS A 48 13.59 10.33 5.02
N PRO A 49 12.29 10.53 5.34
CA PRO A 49 11.22 10.79 4.37
C PRO A 49 11.54 11.95 3.41
N LYS A 50 12.35 12.93 3.84
CA LYS A 50 12.80 14.06 3.02
C LYS A 50 13.88 13.74 1.97
N LEU A 51 14.46 12.54 1.97
CA LEU A 51 15.57 12.15 1.08
C LEU A 51 15.20 10.97 0.16
N SER A 52 14.06 10.31 0.38
CA SER A 52 13.53 9.28 -0.51
C SER A 52 13.15 9.87 -1.87
N GLY A 53 13.83 9.44 -2.93
CA GLY A 53 13.53 9.85 -4.31
C GLY A 53 14.36 11.01 -4.86
N LYS A 54 15.27 11.59 -4.07
CA LYS A 54 16.29 12.54 -4.55
C LYS A 54 17.50 11.79 -5.10
N PRO A 55 18.11 12.25 -6.20
CA PRO A 55 19.35 11.67 -6.69
C PRO A 55 20.48 11.87 -5.68
N LYS A 56 21.28 10.82 -5.47
CA LYS A 56 22.45 10.84 -4.60
C LYS A 56 23.68 11.23 -5.39
N LEU A 57 24.17 12.44 -5.18
CA LEU A 57 25.38 12.96 -5.80
C LEU A 57 26.56 12.76 -4.85
N GLY A 58 27.65 12.19 -5.36
CA GLY A 58 28.95 12.21 -4.71
C GLY A 58 29.86 13.24 -5.38
N VAL A 59 30.61 14.00 -4.60
CA VAL A 59 31.58 14.97 -5.14
C VAL A 59 32.94 14.75 -4.50
N VAL A 60 33.99 14.83 -5.31
CA VAL A 60 35.37 15.03 -4.85
C VAL A 60 35.76 16.41 -5.32
N ASP A 61 36.02 17.30 -4.36
CA ASP A 61 36.42 18.67 -4.63
C ASP A 61 37.86 18.89 -4.18
N GLN A 62 38.72 19.16 -5.15
CA GLN A 62 40.13 19.43 -4.90
C GLN A 62 40.40 20.93 -4.74
N GLY A 63 39.46 21.79 -5.16
CA GLY A 63 39.65 23.24 -5.32
C GLY A 63 38.81 24.13 -4.41
N HIS A 64 37.97 23.56 -3.54
CA HIS A 64 36.99 24.29 -2.74
C HIS A 64 36.06 25.14 -3.64
N SER A 65 35.46 24.47 -4.62
CA SER A 65 34.57 25.03 -5.62
C SER A 65 33.28 25.58 -5.00
N GLN A 66 32.88 26.75 -5.47
CA GLN A 66 31.60 27.40 -5.10
C GLN A 66 30.38 26.55 -5.53
N ILE A 67 30.59 25.60 -6.45
CA ILE A 67 29.56 24.69 -6.94
C ILE A 67 29.12 23.72 -5.84
N VAL A 68 30.04 23.25 -4.99
CA VAL A 68 29.74 22.27 -3.93
C VAL A 68 28.81 22.88 -2.89
N GLU A 69 29.14 24.07 -2.41
CA GLU A 69 28.32 24.82 -1.45
C GLU A 69 26.92 25.12 -2.04
N SER A 70 26.86 25.49 -3.32
CA SER A 70 25.59 25.77 -4.00
C SER A 70 24.73 24.50 -4.13
N LEU A 71 25.34 23.35 -4.44
CA LEU A 71 24.64 22.06 -4.55
C LEU A 71 24.20 21.49 -3.21
N GLU A 72 24.97 21.72 -2.14
CA GLU A 72 24.60 21.30 -0.78
C GLU A 72 23.35 22.03 -0.30
N ASN A 73 23.18 23.30 -0.69
CA ASN A 73 22.01 24.11 -0.40
C ASN A 73 20.79 23.77 -1.29
N MET A 74 20.94 22.96 -2.34
CA MET A 74 19.81 22.57 -3.19
C MET A 74 18.97 21.48 -2.55
N GLU A 75 17.68 21.77 -2.30
CA GLU A 75 16.75 20.75 -1.79
C GLU A 75 16.57 19.56 -2.75
N SER A 76 16.87 19.70 -4.04
CA SER A 76 16.62 18.67 -5.05
C SER A 76 17.65 17.53 -5.08
N ILE A 77 18.79 17.63 -4.38
CA ILE A 77 19.92 16.68 -4.46
C ILE A 77 20.36 16.24 -3.06
N ASN A 78 20.78 14.97 -2.92
CA ASN A 78 21.47 14.50 -1.72
C ASN A 78 22.98 14.44 -2.01
N LEU A 79 23.69 15.51 -1.65
CA LEU A 79 25.13 15.63 -1.84
C LEU A 79 25.89 14.94 -0.69
N LYS A 80 26.99 14.26 -1.04
CA LYS A 80 28.02 13.84 -0.08
C LYS A 80 29.39 14.07 -0.69
N GLU A 81 30.25 14.71 0.07
CA GLU A 81 31.64 14.89 -0.29
C GLU A 81 32.49 13.66 0.07
N TYR A 82 33.49 13.36 -0.75
CA TYR A 82 34.43 12.26 -0.60
C TYR A 82 35.86 12.79 -0.67
N SER A 83 36.74 12.22 0.14
CA SER A 83 38.14 12.67 0.24
C SER A 83 39.01 12.22 -0.93
N SER A 84 38.59 11.19 -1.68
CA SER A 84 39.35 10.67 -2.81
C SER A 84 38.46 10.21 -3.97
N GLU A 85 38.99 10.31 -5.19
CA GLU A 85 38.34 9.81 -6.40
C GLU A 85 38.09 8.29 -6.33
N ARG A 86 38.94 7.54 -5.63
CA ARG A 86 38.80 6.09 -5.49
C ARG A 86 37.57 5.73 -4.67
N GLU A 87 37.40 6.36 -3.50
CA GLU A 87 36.21 6.15 -2.66
C GLU A 87 34.93 6.58 -3.37
N LEU A 88 34.99 7.66 -4.15
CA LEU A 88 33.86 8.10 -4.97
C LEU A 88 33.50 7.05 -6.02
N LYS A 89 34.48 6.51 -6.74
CA LYS A 89 34.27 5.44 -7.74
C LYS A 89 33.63 4.21 -7.11
N ASP A 90 34.19 3.72 -6.00
CA ASP A 90 33.66 2.55 -5.29
C ASP A 90 32.21 2.80 -4.82
N ALA A 91 31.91 4.02 -4.36
CA ALA A 91 30.55 4.39 -3.95
C ALA A 91 29.56 4.49 -5.13
N VAL A 92 30.00 4.88 -6.32
CA VAL A 92 29.17 4.90 -7.53
C VAL A 92 28.99 3.50 -8.09
N GLU A 93 30.05 2.68 -8.13
CA GLU A 93 29.99 1.29 -8.62
C GLU A 93 29.04 0.42 -7.78
N THR A 94 29.06 0.60 -6.46
CA THR A 94 28.17 -0.13 -5.52
C THR A 94 26.74 0.43 -5.47
N GLY A 95 26.42 1.50 -6.20
CA GLY A 95 25.11 2.15 -6.18
C GLY A 95 24.80 2.96 -4.90
N ALA A 96 25.81 3.19 -4.04
CA ALA A 96 25.66 4.09 -2.89
C ALA A 96 25.43 5.55 -3.33
N ARG A 97 25.93 5.92 -4.52
CA ARG A 97 25.69 7.19 -5.21
C ARG A 97 25.15 6.93 -6.62
N ASP A 98 24.20 7.75 -7.06
CA ASP A 98 23.66 7.71 -8.43
C ASP A 98 24.68 8.25 -9.44
N VAL A 99 25.35 9.35 -9.05
CA VAL A 99 26.30 10.09 -9.87
C VAL A 99 27.47 10.53 -8.98
N GLY A 100 28.69 10.45 -9.50
CA GLY A 100 29.91 10.98 -8.88
C GLY A 100 30.56 12.02 -9.79
N VAL A 101 31.04 13.12 -9.22
CA VAL A 101 31.70 14.20 -9.97
C VAL A 101 33.04 14.52 -9.33
N VAL A 102 34.07 14.73 -10.16
CA VAL A 102 35.40 15.17 -9.71
C VAL A 102 35.65 16.58 -10.21
N LEU A 103 35.83 17.51 -9.27
CA LEU A 103 36.19 18.91 -9.53
C LEU A 103 37.68 19.09 -9.24
N GLY A 104 38.44 19.49 -10.26
CA GLY A 104 39.88 19.75 -10.11
C GLY A 104 40.18 21.07 -9.40
N GLU A 105 41.41 21.22 -8.89
CA GLU A 105 41.85 22.36 -8.06
C GLU A 105 41.53 23.75 -8.65
N ASN A 106 41.61 23.89 -9.98
CA ASN A 106 41.41 25.17 -10.69
C ASN A 106 40.10 25.23 -11.48
N PHE A 107 39.11 24.41 -11.13
CA PHE A 107 37.87 24.28 -11.92
C PHE A 107 37.13 25.62 -12.08
N ASP A 108 36.85 26.31 -10.97
CA ASP A 108 36.09 27.58 -10.96
C ASP A 108 36.82 28.69 -11.72
N SER A 109 38.14 28.80 -11.54
CA SER A 109 38.96 29.84 -12.18
C SER A 109 39.07 29.62 -13.69
N THR A 110 39.20 28.37 -14.14
CA THR A 110 39.25 27.99 -15.56
C THR A 110 37.93 28.33 -16.25
N ILE A 111 36.80 28.01 -15.63
CA ILE A 111 35.47 28.26 -16.20
C ILE A 111 35.13 29.76 -16.21
N LYS A 112 35.52 30.52 -15.18
CA LYS A 112 35.37 31.99 -15.14
C LYS A 112 36.16 32.69 -16.26
N LYS A 113 37.32 32.15 -16.63
CA LYS A 113 38.12 32.64 -17.78
C LYS A 113 37.52 32.28 -19.14
N GLY A 114 36.48 31.43 -19.18
CA GLY A 114 35.88 30.94 -20.41
C GLY A 114 36.69 29.85 -21.11
N GLU A 115 37.68 29.27 -20.41
CA GLU A 115 38.51 28.18 -20.91
C GLU A 115 37.78 26.83 -20.77
N SER A 116 38.10 25.86 -21.64
CA SER A 116 37.49 24.54 -21.61
C SER A 116 38.22 23.63 -20.62
N THR A 117 37.49 22.98 -19.72
CA THR A 117 38.01 21.97 -18.79
C THR A 117 37.24 20.66 -18.93
N LYS A 118 37.88 19.52 -18.60
CA LYS A 118 37.23 18.22 -18.63
C LYS A 118 36.58 17.95 -17.27
N LEU A 119 35.27 17.70 -17.28
CA LEU A 119 34.53 17.24 -16.12
C LEU A 119 34.30 15.73 -16.23
N THR A 120 34.85 14.97 -15.30
CA THR A 120 34.60 13.52 -15.24
C THR A 120 33.37 13.26 -14.38
N VAL A 121 32.37 12.62 -14.99
CA VAL A 121 31.12 12.24 -14.33
C VAL A 121 31.01 10.72 -14.35
N TYR A 122 31.03 10.12 -13.16
CA TYR A 122 30.76 8.71 -12.94
C TYR A 122 29.26 8.53 -12.76
N VAL A 123 28.67 7.57 -13.46
CA VAL A 123 27.23 7.28 -13.36
C VAL A 123 27.05 5.83 -13.01
N TRP A 124 26.27 5.55 -11.98
CA TRP A 124 25.91 4.18 -11.64
C TRP A 124 25.05 3.59 -12.77
N GLY A 125 25.42 2.39 -13.24
CA GLY A 125 24.80 1.76 -14.41
C GLY A 125 23.29 1.61 -14.31
N GLU A 126 22.76 1.36 -13.11
CA GLU A 126 21.33 1.17 -12.85
C GLU A 126 20.61 2.46 -12.40
N SER A 127 21.31 3.60 -12.32
CA SER A 127 20.66 4.86 -11.90
C SER A 127 19.55 5.26 -12.88
N LEU A 128 18.40 5.69 -12.37
CA LEU A 128 17.26 6.07 -13.21
C LEU A 128 17.58 7.31 -14.07
N LEU A 129 17.06 7.35 -15.31
CA LEU A 129 17.23 8.51 -16.20
C LEU A 129 16.80 9.83 -15.54
N LYS A 130 15.72 9.81 -14.75
CA LYS A 130 15.26 10.97 -13.97
C LYS A 130 16.36 11.51 -13.04
N ASN A 131 17.05 10.62 -12.33
CA ASN A 131 18.09 11.00 -11.37
C ASN A 131 19.29 11.62 -12.11
N ARG A 132 19.72 11.00 -13.21
CA ARG A 132 20.80 11.50 -14.07
C ARG A 132 20.46 12.88 -14.64
N ALA A 133 19.23 13.07 -15.12
CA ALA A 133 18.77 14.34 -15.69
C ALA A 133 18.73 15.47 -14.65
N ILE A 134 18.24 15.20 -13.43
CA ILE A 134 18.21 16.18 -12.33
C ILE A 134 19.65 16.60 -11.98
N VAL A 135 20.55 15.64 -11.78
CA VAL A 135 21.95 15.93 -11.44
C VAL A 135 22.66 16.69 -12.55
N ASN A 136 22.55 16.25 -13.81
CA ASN A 136 23.17 16.96 -14.93
C ASN A 136 22.63 18.39 -15.09
N SER A 137 21.32 18.59 -14.94
CA SER A 137 20.72 19.92 -15.05
C SER A 137 21.19 20.85 -13.93
N ALA A 138 21.26 20.35 -12.70
CA ALA A 138 21.79 21.10 -11.56
C ALA A 138 23.26 21.45 -11.75
N LEU A 139 24.11 20.48 -12.14
CA LEU A 139 25.53 20.72 -12.43
C LEU A 139 25.71 21.77 -13.53
N LEU A 140 24.98 21.64 -14.64
CA LEU A 140 25.04 22.61 -15.74
C LEU A 140 24.58 24.01 -15.31
N TYR A 141 23.55 24.11 -14.48
CA TYR A 141 23.09 25.39 -13.93
C TYR A 141 24.18 26.04 -13.07
N GLN A 142 24.76 25.30 -12.12
CA GLN A 142 25.80 25.83 -11.24
C GLN A 142 27.09 26.19 -12.00
N ILE A 143 27.51 25.38 -12.97
CA ILE A 143 28.66 25.69 -13.84
C ILE A 143 28.43 27.01 -14.60
N ARG A 144 27.22 27.23 -15.11
CA ARG A 144 26.86 28.46 -15.83
C ARG A 144 26.85 29.67 -14.90
N ASP A 145 26.31 29.52 -13.70
CA ASP A 145 26.25 30.58 -12.70
C ASP A 145 27.66 31.02 -12.27
N VAL A 146 28.53 30.06 -11.93
CA VAL A 146 29.94 30.31 -11.59
C VAL A 146 30.71 30.93 -12.76
N SER A 147 30.39 30.55 -14.00
CA SER A 147 30.99 31.16 -15.21
C SER A 147 30.55 32.61 -15.48
N GLY A 148 29.57 33.13 -14.75
CA GLY A 148 28.98 34.47 -14.96
C GLY A 148 28.11 34.59 -16.22
N LYS A 149 27.91 33.48 -16.97
CA LYS A 149 27.07 33.43 -18.17
C LYS A 149 25.62 33.11 -17.78
N LYS A 150 24.89 34.15 -17.34
CA LYS A 150 23.43 34.03 -17.10
C LYS A 150 22.73 33.48 -18.34
N ALA A 151 21.80 32.55 -18.15
CA ALA A 151 20.99 32.06 -19.26
C ALA A 151 20.19 33.23 -19.87
N PRO A 152 20.24 33.46 -21.19
CA PRO A 152 19.47 34.52 -21.84
C PRO A 152 17.97 34.18 -21.95
N VAL A 153 17.52 33.13 -21.27
CA VAL A 153 16.15 32.62 -21.31
C VAL A 153 15.76 32.26 -19.88
N ASP A 154 14.64 32.82 -19.44
CA ASP A 154 13.94 32.38 -18.24
C ASP A 154 13.03 31.21 -18.61
N ILE A 155 13.24 30.06 -17.98
CA ILE A 155 12.44 28.86 -18.23
C ILE A 155 11.37 28.83 -17.16
N THR A 156 10.16 29.25 -17.52
CA THR A 156 8.98 29.13 -16.66
C THR A 156 8.23 27.85 -17.04
N PRO A 157 8.44 26.72 -16.32
CA PRO A 157 7.73 25.49 -16.63
C PRO A 157 6.24 25.68 -16.36
N VAL A 158 5.43 25.61 -17.41
CA VAL A 158 3.97 25.54 -17.29
C VAL A 158 3.59 24.07 -17.21
N SER A 159 3.22 23.60 -16.02
CA SER A 159 2.66 22.25 -15.87
C SER A 159 1.29 22.20 -16.54
N LEU A 160 1.17 21.36 -17.57
CA LEU A 160 -0.09 21.06 -18.23
C LEU A 160 -0.56 19.67 -17.76
N GLY A 161 -1.79 19.59 -17.24
CA GLY A 161 -2.38 18.40 -16.62
C GLY A 161 -2.40 18.46 -15.08
N ASP A 162 -3.25 17.63 -14.46
CA ASP A 162 -3.33 17.54 -12.98
C ASP A 162 -1.98 17.07 -12.42
N ALA A 163 -1.22 18.04 -11.90
CA ALA A 163 0.10 17.88 -11.34
C ALA A 163 0.04 17.24 -9.95
N ASN A 164 -0.49 16.03 -9.89
CA ASN A 164 -0.31 15.12 -8.76
C ASN A 164 0.38 13.88 -9.31
N SER A 165 1.68 13.99 -9.59
CA SER A 165 2.54 12.82 -9.79
C SER A 165 2.73 12.10 -8.45
N ILE A 166 1.63 11.53 -7.95
CA ILE A 166 1.57 10.77 -6.71
C ILE A 166 2.53 9.59 -6.87
N PRO A 167 3.49 9.40 -5.94
CA PRO A 167 4.35 8.24 -5.94
C PRO A 167 3.56 6.96 -6.12
N LEU A 168 4.06 6.05 -6.95
CA LEU A 168 3.33 4.81 -7.27
C LEU A 168 3.00 4.00 -6.00
N LYS A 169 3.85 4.07 -4.97
CA LYS A 169 3.60 3.54 -3.62
C LYS A 169 2.28 4.02 -3.04
N ASP A 170 2.03 5.33 -3.05
CA ASP A 170 0.83 5.92 -2.46
C ASP A 170 -0.41 5.60 -3.31
N ARG A 171 -0.20 5.32 -4.62
CA ARG A 171 -1.23 4.76 -5.51
C ARG A 171 -1.63 3.32 -5.16
N PHE A 172 -0.74 2.53 -4.55
CA PHE A 172 -1.02 1.15 -4.15
C PHE A 172 -1.56 1.01 -2.73
N LEU A 173 -1.28 1.95 -1.82
CA LEU A 173 -1.67 1.84 -0.41
C LEU A 173 -3.14 1.42 -0.17
N PRO A 174 -4.15 2.04 -0.80
CA PRO A 174 -5.56 1.67 -0.62
C PRO A 174 -5.88 0.25 -1.10
N LEU A 175 -5.19 -0.22 -2.15
CA LEU A 175 -5.26 -1.61 -2.59
C LEU A 175 -4.68 -2.56 -1.53
N ILE A 176 -3.56 -2.18 -0.89
CA ILE A 176 -2.93 -2.97 0.18
C ILE A 176 -3.87 -3.05 1.40
N VAL A 177 -4.48 -1.93 1.79
CA VAL A 177 -5.44 -1.88 2.91
C VAL A 177 -6.67 -2.72 2.59
N LEU A 178 -7.24 -2.56 1.39
CA LEU A 178 -8.36 -3.37 0.92
C LEU A 178 -8.00 -4.86 0.95
N MET A 179 -6.84 -5.23 0.43
CA MET A 179 -6.35 -6.61 0.43
C MET A 179 -6.21 -7.15 1.85
N ALA A 180 -5.65 -6.38 2.77
CA ALA A 180 -5.49 -6.81 4.16
C ALA A 180 -6.83 -7.12 4.81
N VAL A 181 -7.79 -6.20 4.70
CA VAL A 181 -9.13 -6.34 5.29
C VAL A 181 -9.91 -7.46 4.62
N PHE A 182 -9.87 -7.57 3.29
CA PHE A 182 -10.64 -8.58 2.57
C PHE A 182 -10.07 -9.98 2.74
N ILE A 183 -8.75 -10.16 2.68
CA ILE A 183 -8.17 -11.50 2.86
C ILE A 183 -8.49 -12.00 4.28
N SER A 184 -8.28 -11.20 5.33
CA SER A 184 -8.61 -11.66 6.68
C SER A 184 -10.10 -11.84 6.92
N GLY A 185 -10.91 -10.88 6.45
CA GLY A 185 -12.34 -10.85 6.70
C GLY A 185 -13.04 -11.96 5.97
N PHE A 186 -12.59 -12.28 4.77
CA PHE A 186 -13.13 -13.38 3.97
C PHE A 186 -12.56 -14.74 4.40
N ALA A 187 -11.23 -14.88 4.47
CA ALA A 187 -10.57 -16.19 4.57
C ALA A 187 -10.83 -16.85 5.93
N ILE A 188 -10.81 -16.09 7.02
CA ILE A 188 -10.95 -16.64 8.37
C ILE A 188 -12.34 -17.27 8.60
N PRO A 189 -13.47 -16.58 8.41
CA PRO A 189 -14.78 -17.19 8.59
C PRO A 189 -15.08 -18.28 7.55
N SER A 190 -14.65 -18.10 6.30
CA SER A 190 -14.87 -19.10 5.25
C SER A 190 -14.11 -20.40 5.54
N SER A 191 -12.83 -20.32 5.88
CA SER A 191 -12.01 -21.49 6.20
C SER A 191 -12.47 -22.16 7.48
N SER A 192 -12.86 -21.38 8.50
CA SER A 192 -13.33 -21.93 9.77
C SER A 192 -14.64 -22.71 9.60
N LEU A 193 -15.54 -22.30 8.69
CA LEU A 193 -16.73 -23.09 8.33
C LEU A 193 -16.36 -24.35 7.54
N VAL A 194 -15.50 -24.23 6.53
CA VAL A 194 -15.08 -25.35 5.68
C VAL A 194 -14.35 -26.41 6.49
N ASP A 195 -13.46 -26.01 7.39
CA ASP A 195 -12.73 -26.92 8.29
C ASP A 195 -13.67 -27.71 9.20
N GLU A 196 -14.72 -27.08 9.74
CA GLU A 196 -15.70 -27.79 10.57
C GLU A 196 -16.56 -28.76 9.76
N LYS A 197 -16.89 -28.42 8.50
CA LYS A 197 -17.58 -29.34 7.58
C LYS A 197 -16.72 -30.56 7.25
N GLN A 198 -15.47 -30.33 6.86
CA GLN A 198 -14.55 -31.40 6.51
C GLN A 198 -14.29 -32.34 7.67
N LYS A 199 -14.09 -31.78 8.88
CA LYS A 199 -13.86 -32.57 10.10
C LYS A 199 -15.15 -33.15 10.69
N ARG A 200 -16.31 -32.87 10.10
CA ARG A 200 -17.65 -33.28 10.58
C ARG A 200 -17.91 -32.87 12.04
N THR A 201 -17.33 -31.75 12.48
CA THR A 201 -17.47 -31.26 13.85
C THR A 201 -18.66 -30.33 14.04
N ILE A 202 -19.31 -29.92 12.94
CA ILE A 202 -20.52 -29.09 12.96
C ILE A 202 -21.62 -29.72 13.84
N GLY A 203 -21.90 -31.02 13.66
CA GLY A 203 -22.88 -31.73 14.48
C GLY A 203 -22.48 -31.83 15.96
N ALA A 204 -21.18 -31.96 16.26
CA ALA A 204 -20.66 -31.98 17.63
C ALA A 204 -20.75 -30.61 18.32
N VAL A 205 -20.69 -29.51 17.57
CA VAL A 205 -20.94 -28.17 18.13
C VAL A 205 -22.44 -27.96 18.33
N MET A 206 -23.29 -28.46 17.44
CA MET A 206 -24.75 -28.37 17.56
C MET A 206 -25.39 -29.33 18.57
N SER A 207 -24.66 -30.33 19.07
CA SER A 207 -25.10 -31.11 20.24
C SER A 207 -24.99 -30.32 21.54
N THR A 208 -24.31 -29.16 21.53
CA THR A 208 -24.36 -28.19 22.61
C THR A 208 -25.57 -27.25 22.45
N PRO A 209 -25.96 -26.46 23.46
CA PRO A 209 -27.03 -25.47 23.33
C PRO A 209 -26.76 -24.34 22.31
N ALA A 210 -25.67 -24.39 21.53
CA ALA A 210 -25.34 -23.40 20.51
C ALA A 210 -26.23 -23.56 19.26
N THR A 211 -26.74 -22.45 18.76
CA THR A 211 -27.52 -22.43 17.50
C THR A 211 -26.61 -22.19 16.29
N GLN A 212 -27.04 -22.60 15.10
CA GLN A 212 -26.36 -22.29 13.83
C GLN A 212 -26.02 -20.81 13.70
N GLY A 213 -26.98 -19.94 14.05
CA GLY A 213 -26.74 -18.49 14.07
C GLY A 213 -25.66 -18.05 15.06
N ASP A 214 -25.57 -18.67 16.24
CA ASP A 214 -24.50 -18.36 17.20
C ASP A 214 -23.12 -18.76 16.63
N ILE A 215 -23.04 -19.86 15.85
CA ILE A 215 -21.82 -20.29 15.16
C ILE A 215 -21.41 -19.29 14.08
N PHE A 216 -22.32 -18.94 13.16
CA PHE A 216 -22.06 -17.99 12.08
C PHE A 216 -21.62 -16.61 12.62
N ILE A 217 -22.30 -16.09 13.64
CA ILE A 217 -21.95 -14.80 14.25
C ILE A 217 -20.55 -14.88 14.89
N SER A 218 -20.24 -15.95 15.63
CA SER A 218 -18.93 -16.10 16.27
C SER A 218 -17.78 -16.10 15.26
N LYS A 219 -17.90 -16.85 14.16
CA LYS A 219 -16.91 -16.88 13.07
C LYS A 219 -16.83 -15.55 12.34
N GLY A 220 -17.99 -14.93 12.08
CA GLY A 220 -18.06 -13.62 11.44
C GLY A 220 -17.37 -12.53 12.26
N LEU A 221 -17.60 -12.50 13.57
CA LEU A 221 -16.97 -11.56 14.50
C LEU A 221 -15.45 -11.75 14.56
N LEU A 222 -14.95 -12.99 14.53
CA LEU A 222 -13.51 -13.23 14.45
C LEU A 222 -12.92 -12.61 13.16
N GLY A 223 -13.57 -12.85 12.02
CA GLY A 223 -13.15 -12.26 10.74
C GLY A 223 -13.14 -10.73 10.80
N ILE A 224 -14.19 -10.11 11.37
CA ILE A 224 -14.27 -8.65 11.53
C ILE A 224 -13.12 -8.12 12.40
N MET A 225 -12.90 -8.74 13.57
CA MET A 225 -11.87 -8.31 14.52
C MET A 225 -10.47 -8.35 13.89
N VAL A 226 -10.10 -9.46 13.26
CA VAL A 226 -8.78 -9.60 12.64
C VAL A 226 -8.61 -8.63 11.47
N SER A 227 -9.67 -8.36 10.72
CA SER A 227 -9.62 -7.43 9.58
C SER A 227 -9.43 -5.99 9.98
N ILE A 228 -10.08 -5.55 11.05
CA ILE A 228 -9.87 -4.21 11.60
C ILE A 228 -8.43 -4.08 12.10
N ILE A 229 -7.94 -5.08 12.83
CA ILE A 229 -6.55 -5.11 13.32
C ILE A 229 -5.57 -5.03 12.15
N MET A 230 -5.77 -5.84 11.10
CA MET A 230 -4.91 -5.85 9.92
C MET A 230 -4.99 -4.55 9.13
N GLY A 231 -6.19 -3.98 8.92
CA GLY A 231 -6.38 -2.70 8.25
C GLY A 231 -5.66 -1.57 8.97
N ILE A 232 -5.81 -1.48 10.30
CA ILE A 232 -5.10 -0.50 11.13
C ILE A 232 -3.59 -0.75 11.08
N LEU A 233 -3.14 -1.99 11.21
CA LEU A 233 -1.72 -2.34 11.18
C LEU A 233 -1.07 -1.93 9.85
N ILE A 234 -1.73 -2.16 8.71
CA ILE A 234 -1.24 -1.72 7.39
C ILE A 234 -1.17 -0.20 7.30
N LEU A 235 -2.17 0.52 7.81
CA LEU A 235 -2.13 1.99 7.84
C LEU A 235 -0.96 2.52 8.68
N ILE A 236 -0.70 1.90 9.85
CA ILE A 236 0.45 2.24 10.71
C ILE A 236 1.76 1.99 9.96
N LEU A 237 1.94 0.79 9.38
CA LEU A 237 3.17 0.41 8.68
C LEU A 237 3.48 1.32 7.48
N ASN A 238 2.43 1.84 6.83
CA ASN A 238 2.57 2.74 5.70
C ASN A 238 2.52 4.23 6.07
N HIS A 239 2.48 4.56 7.36
CA HIS A 239 2.46 5.94 7.88
C HIS A 239 1.29 6.78 7.32
N ALA A 240 0.15 6.14 7.07
CA ALA A 240 -1.01 6.74 6.41
C ALA A 240 -2.04 7.34 7.39
N PHE A 241 -1.57 7.91 8.50
CA PHE A 241 -2.43 8.54 9.50
C PHE A 241 -2.75 9.98 9.10
N ASN A 242 -3.97 10.20 8.59
CA ASN A 242 -4.48 11.52 8.20
C ASN A 242 -5.47 12.09 9.21
N ALA A 243 -5.83 13.37 9.06
CA ALA A 243 -6.70 14.13 9.97
C ALA A 243 -8.10 13.53 10.21
N HIS A 244 -8.59 12.62 9.36
CA HIS A 244 -9.93 12.02 9.45
C HIS A 244 -9.93 10.54 9.89
N LEU A 245 -9.16 10.21 10.94
CA LEU A 245 -9.04 8.84 11.46
C LEU A 245 -10.38 8.17 11.77
N GLY A 246 -11.34 8.92 12.33
CA GLY A 246 -12.66 8.37 12.65
C GLY A 246 -13.40 7.81 11.43
N LEU A 247 -13.31 8.50 10.28
CA LEU A 247 -13.93 8.06 9.04
C LEU A 247 -13.23 6.82 8.47
N ILE A 248 -11.90 6.79 8.50
CA ILE A 248 -11.14 5.61 8.04
C ILE A 248 -11.50 4.39 8.89
N ILE A 249 -11.55 4.52 10.22
CA ILE A 249 -11.94 3.42 11.11
C ILE A 249 -13.36 2.93 10.81
N LEU A 250 -14.31 3.85 10.57
CA LEU A 250 -15.66 3.49 10.16
C LEU A 250 -15.67 2.69 8.86
N ILE A 251 -14.93 3.13 7.83
CA ILE A 251 -14.87 2.44 6.54
C ILE A 251 -14.21 1.07 6.69
N LEU A 252 -13.13 0.96 7.48
CA LEU A 252 -12.50 -0.31 7.78
C LEU A 252 -13.46 -1.27 8.51
N PHE A 253 -14.26 -0.75 9.44
CA PHE A 253 -15.27 -1.52 10.14
C PHE A 253 -16.35 -2.06 9.17
N LEU A 254 -16.89 -1.20 8.29
CA LEU A 254 -17.86 -1.60 7.27
C LEU A 254 -17.26 -2.60 6.28
N ALA A 255 -16.04 -2.36 5.82
CA ALA A 255 -15.31 -3.27 4.94
C ALA A 255 -15.08 -4.64 5.59
N ALA A 256 -14.73 -4.67 6.88
CA ALA A 256 -14.56 -5.90 7.65
C ALA A 256 -15.89 -6.68 7.76
N ILE A 257 -17.03 -6.00 7.96
CA ILE A 257 -18.35 -6.64 7.95
C ILE A 257 -18.66 -7.21 6.56
N MET A 258 -18.45 -6.44 5.49
CA MET A 258 -18.71 -6.90 4.12
C MET A 258 -17.88 -8.14 3.78
N ALA A 259 -16.56 -8.08 4.04
CA ALA A 259 -15.64 -9.19 3.80
C ALA A 259 -16.02 -10.44 4.61
N SER A 260 -16.40 -10.25 5.88
CA SER A 260 -16.86 -11.32 6.76
C SER A 260 -18.15 -11.97 6.29
N CYS A 261 -19.14 -11.18 5.86
CA CYS A 261 -20.37 -11.74 5.31
C CYS A 261 -20.11 -12.52 4.02
N LEU A 262 -19.28 -12.01 3.11
CA LEU A 262 -18.88 -12.74 1.90
C LEU A 262 -18.16 -14.05 2.25
N GLY A 263 -17.27 -14.04 3.23
CA GLY A 263 -16.58 -15.23 3.72
C GLY A 263 -17.56 -16.27 4.28
N LEU A 264 -18.55 -15.85 5.08
CA LEU A 264 -19.59 -16.73 5.60
C LEU A 264 -20.47 -17.31 4.49
N ILE A 265 -20.88 -16.49 3.51
CA ILE A 265 -21.69 -16.93 2.36
C ILE A 265 -20.94 -18.01 1.59
N VAL A 266 -19.68 -17.74 1.19
CA VAL A 266 -18.88 -18.72 0.45
C VAL A 266 -18.62 -19.96 1.30
N GLY A 267 -18.20 -19.79 2.55
CA GLY A 267 -17.94 -20.88 3.48
C GLY A 267 -19.16 -21.78 3.71
N ALA A 268 -20.38 -21.24 3.57
CA ALA A 268 -21.62 -22.00 3.68
C ALA A 268 -21.89 -22.91 2.46
N PHE A 269 -21.40 -22.59 1.26
CA PHE A 269 -21.60 -23.43 0.06
C PHE A 269 -20.41 -24.34 -0.26
N ILE A 270 -19.19 -23.96 0.17
CA ILE A 270 -17.99 -24.75 -0.08
C ILE A 270 -17.92 -25.95 0.88
N LYS A 271 -17.48 -27.09 0.34
CA LYS A 271 -17.40 -28.39 1.04
C LYS A 271 -15.99 -28.73 1.49
N ASP A 272 -14.98 -28.25 0.77
CA ASP A 272 -13.59 -28.61 1.00
C ASP A 272 -12.63 -27.44 0.77
N THR A 273 -11.44 -27.56 1.36
CA THR A 273 -10.42 -26.53 1.37
C THR A 273 -9.81 -26.26 -0.02
N ALA A 274 -9.72 -27.26 -0.90
CA ALA A 274 -9.18 -27.07 -2.25
C ALA A 274 -10.11 -26.22 -3.11
N SER A 275 -11.42 -26.48 -3.01
CA SER A 275 -12.46 -25.62 -3.59
C SER A 275 -12.41 -24.20 -3.02
N LEU A 276 -12.20 -24.05 -1.71
CA LEU A 276 -12.06 -22.72 -1.08
C LEU A 276 -10.87 -21.94 -1.65
N TYR A 277 -9.71 -22.58 -1.85
CA TYR A 277 -8.55 -21.95 -2.49
C TYR A 277 -8.86 -21.47 -3.90
N SER A 278 -9.58 -22.28 -4.68
CA SER A 278 -9.96 -21.93 -6.05
C SER A 278 -10.86 -20.70 -6.07
N VAL A 279 -11.83 -20.64 -5.14
CA VAL A 279 -12.72 -19.47 -4.98
C VAL A 279 -11.96 -18.24 -4.51
N ILE A 280 -11.04 -18.34 -3.55
CA ILE A 280 -10.21 -17.22 -3.11
C ILE A 280 -9.39 -16.65 -4.28
N LYS A 281 -8.76 -17.52 -5.08
CA LYS A 281 -7.99 -17.10 -6.25
C LYS A 281 -8.87 -16.43 -7.31
N GLY A 282 -10.04 -16.99 -7.59
CA GLY A 282 -10.98 -16.43 -8.57
C GLY A 282 -11.61 -15.11 -8.13
N LEU A 283 -12.08 -15.03 -6.88
CA LEU A 283 -12.63 -13.83 -6.29
C LEU A 283 -11.59 -12.72 -6.12
N GLY A 284 -10.29 -13.05 -6.11
CA GLY A 284 -9.22 -12.06 -6.11
C GLY A 284 -9.41 -11.00 -7.19
N LEU A 285 -9.75 -11.39 -8.43
CA LEU A 285 -9.99 -10.43 -9.51
C LEU A 285 -11.16 -9.48 -9.20
N ILE A 286 -12.23 -9.97 -8.58
CA ILE A 286 -13.39 -9.16 -8.20
C ILE A 286 -13.06 -8.22 -7.04
N ILE A 287 -12.28 -8.71 -6.06
CA ILE A 287 -11.86 -7.92 -4.91
C ILE A 287 -10.93 -6.78 -5.36
N TYR A 288 -9.96 -7.07 -6.24
CA TYR A 288 -8.97 -6.10 -6.73
C TYR A 288 -9.44 -5.28 -7.94
N GLY A 289 -10.56 -5.68 -8.56
CA GLY A 289 -11.13 -5.07 -9.77
C GLY A 289 -11.11 -3.54 -9.75
N PRO A 290 -11.71 -2.86 -8.75
CA PRO A 290 -11.71 -1.40 -8.70
C PRO A 290 -10.30 -0.79 -8.75
N GLY A 291 -9.34 -1.40 -8.05
CA GLY A 291 -7.97 -0.90 -7.96
C GLY A 291 -7.23 -1.07 -9.28
N ILE A 292 -7.46 -2.17 -9.98
CA ILE A 292 -6.94 -2.39 -11.34
C ILE A 292 -7.50 -1.31 -12.28
N ILE A 293 -8.82 -1.06 -12.25
CA ILE A 293 -9.45 -0.04 -13.11
C ILE A 293 -8.83 1.34 -12.87
N LYS A 294 -8.61 1.75 -11.62
CA LYS A 294 -7.99 3.06 -11.31
C LYS A 294 -6.52 3.16 -11.74
N ILE A 295 -5.82 2.05 -11.97
CA ILE A 295 -4.43 2.06 -12.47
C ILE A 295 -4.40 2.30 -13.99
N PHE A 296 -5.48 1.99 -14.71
CA PHE A 296 -5.57 2.09 -16.16
C PHE A 296 -6.54 3.21 -16.57
N PRO A 297 -6.07 4.45 -16.81
CA PRO A 297 -6.92 5.62 -17.07
C PRO A 297 -7.80 5.47 -18.32
N GLN A 298 -7.42 4.61 -19.26
CA GLN A 298 -8.23 4.31 -20.45
C GLN A 298 -9.53 3.57 -20.15
N ILE A 299 -9.69 2.97 -18.95
CA ILE A 299 -10.90 2.25 -18.58
C ILE A 299 -11.86 3.22 -17.89
N PRO A 300 -13.12 3.35 -18.35
CA PRO A 300 -14.09 4.23 -17.72
C PRO A 300 -14.33 3.90 -16.25
N GLU A 301 -14.41 4.95 -15.40
CA GLU A 301 -14.54 4.79 -13.95
C GLU A 301 -15.83 4.07 -13.52
N TRP A 302 -16.90 4.16 -14.31
CA TRP A 302 -18.17 3.47 -14.02
C TRP A 302 -18.01 1.95 -13.96
N VAL A 303 -17.02 1.38 -14.66
CA VAL A 303 -16.70 -0.06 -14.59
C VAL A 303 -16.25 -0.43 -13.18
N GLY A 304 -15.51 0.46 -12.52
CA GLY A 304 -15.11 0.29 -11.12
C GLY A 304 -16.32 0.19 -10.19
N LYS A 305 -17.38 0.98 -10.43
CA LYS A 305 -18.59 1.03 -9.59
C LYS A 305 -19.44 -0.25 -9.61
N LEU A 306 -19.18 -1.17 -10.55
CA LEU A 306 -19.82 -2.49 -10.60
C LEU A 306 -19.32 -3.42 -9.49
N PHE A 307 -18.12 -3.18 -8.97
CA PHE A 307 -17.51 -4.01 -7.95
C PHE A 307 -17.93 -3.51 -6.56
N PRO A 308 -18.47 -4.37 -5.68
CA PRO A 308 -18.83 -3.98 -4.31
C PRO A 308 -17.67 -3.36 -3.53
N THR A 309 -16.45 -3.81 -3.80
CA THR A 309 -15.21 -3.32 -3.16
C THR A 309 -14.84 -1.90 -3.58
N TYR A 310 -15.44 -1.35 -4.64
CA TYR A 310 -15.26 0.06 -5.02
C TYR A 310 -15.67 1.00 -3.89
N TYR A 311 -16.83 0.73 -3.26
CA TYR A 311 -17.39 1.56 -2.19
C TYR A 311 -16.62 1.46 -0.86
N VAL A 312 -15.63 0.56 -0.79
CA VAL A 312 -14.63 0.54 0.29
C VAL A 312 -13.37 1.28 -0.15
N MET A 313 -12.87 0.96 -1.33
CA MET A 313 -11.59 1.46 -1.82
C MET A 313 -11.62 2.96 -2.12
N ASN A 314 -12.70 3.46 -2.70
CA ASN A 314 -12.82 4.86 -3.10
C ASN A 314 -12.81 5.81 -1.89
N PRO A 315 -13.61 5.58 -0.83
CA PRO A 315 -13.51 6.37 0.40
C PRO A 315 -12.14 6.29 1.07
N ILE A 316 -11.50 5.11 1.10
CA ILE A 316 -10.14 4.98 1.65
C ILE A 316 -9.18 5.85 0.84
N MET A 317 -9.26 5.84 -0.50
CA MET A 317 -8.42 6.70 -1.35
C MET A 317 -8.65 8.18 -1.08
N GLU A 318 -9.89 8.65 -1.14
CA GLU A 318 -10.22 10.08 -0.99
C GLU A 318 -9.77 10.62 0.37
N ILE A 319 -9.96 9.84 1.45
CA ILE A 319 -9.55 10.26 2.79
C ILE A 319 -8.02 10.16 2.97
N THR A 320 -7.39 9.08 2.47
CA THR A 320 -5.95 8.87 2.68
C THR A 320 -5.07 9.71 1.75
N ARG A 321 -5.59 10.19 0.62
CA ARG A 321 -4.81 10.94 -0.37
C ARG A 321 -5.21 12.40 -0.47
N GLU A 322 -6.51 12.66 -0.59
CA GLU A 322 -7.03 14.00 -0.88
C GLU A 322 -7.43 14.74 0.40
N GLY A 323 -7.35 14.07 1.56
CA GLY A 323 -7.81 14.63 2.83
C GLY A 323 -9.31 14.89 2.83
N ALA A 324 -10.07 14.15 2.01
CA ALA A 324 -11.50 14.37 1.86
C ALA A 324 -12.25 14.09 3.17
N GLY A 325 -13.28 14.91 3.41
CA GLY A 325 -14.19 14.77 4.55
C GLY A 325 -15.42 13.93 4.23
N TRP A 326 -16.34 13.85 5.20
CA TRP A 326 -17.59 13.09 5.10
C TRP A 326 -18.45 13.45 3.88
N THR A 327 -18.48 14.72 3.49
CA THR A 327 -19.35 15.22 2.40
C THR A 327 -19.03 14.59 1.04
N THR A 328 -17.78 14.18 0.83
CA THR A 328 -17.35 13.55 -0.44
C THR A 328 -17.63 12.05 -0.43
N VAL A 329 -17.39 11.37 0.70
CA VAL A 329 -17.48 9.91 0.81
C VAL A 329 -18.85 9.38 1.23
N ASN A 330 -19.79 10.24 1.63
CA ASN A 330 -21.07 9.82 2.22
C ASN A 330 -21.87 8.87 1.33
N LEU A 331 -21.94 9.15 0.02
CA LEU A 331 -22.71 8.37 -0.94
C LEU A 331 -22.14 6.95 -1.07
N ASP A 332 -20.82 6.83 -1.16
CA ASP A 332 -20.14 5.54 -1.20
C ASP A 332 -20.38 4.75 0.10
N VAL A 333 -20.34 5.42 1.26
CA VAL A 333 -20.62 4.79 2.56
C VAL A 333 -22.06 4.30 2.65
N PHE A 334 -23.05 5.07 2.17
CA PHE A 334 -24.44 4.63 2.19
C PHE A 334 -24.69 3.45 1.25
N ILE A 335 -24.07 3.44 0.07
CA ILE A 335 -24.16 2.29 -0.84
C ILE A 335 -23.50 1.06 -0.22
N LEU A 336 -22.34 1.22 0.43
CA LEU A 336 -21.67 0.15 1.16
C LEU A 336 -22.55 -0.44 2.26
N ILE A 337 -23.22 0.41 3.05
CA ILE A 337 -24.19 -0.03 4.07
C ILE A 337 -25.34 -0.81 3.44
N GLY A 338 -25.87 -0.35 2.30
CA GLY A 338 -26.90 -1.07 1.55
C GLY A 338 -26.45 -2.47 1.11
N ILE A 339 -25.24 -2.59 0.57
CA ILE A 339 -24.64 -3.88 0.19
C ILE A 339 -24.47 -4.79 1.40
N ILE A 340 -23.98 -4.25 2.51
CA ILE A 340 -23.81 -4.99 3.77
C ILE A 340 -25.16 -5.50 4.27
N ALA A 341 -26.21 -4.67 4.25
CA ALA A 341 -27.55 -5.06 4.67
C ALA A 341 -28.05 -6.28 3.87
N VAL A 342 -27.87 -6.25 2.54
CA VAL A 342 -28.21 -7.39 1.67
C VAL A 342 -27.42 -8.64 2.05
N PHE A 343 -26.10 -8.53 2.27
CA PHE A 343 -25.27 -9.69 2.64
C PHE A 343 -25.63 -10.25 4.01
N VAL A 344 -25.93 -9.41 5.00
CA VAL A 344 -26.38 -9.84 6.33
C VAL A 344 -27.70 -10.61 6.24
N VAL A 345 -28.65 -10.14 5.43
CA VAL A 345 -29.91 -10.86 5.17
C VAL A 345 -29.64 -12.22 4.54
N ILE A 346 -28.76 -12.30 3.53
CA ILE A 346 -28.38 -13.57 2.89
C ILE A 346 -27.77 -14.53 3.91
N VAL A 347 -26.82 -14.06 4.73
CA VAL A 347 -26.21 -14.88 5.80
C VAL A 347 -27.27 -15.37 6.78
N GLY A 348 -28.21 -14.52 7.19
CA GLY A 348 -29.31 -14.89 8.09
C GLY A 348 -30.23 -15.96 7.49
N VAL A 349 -30.57 -15.86 6.20
CA VAL A 349 -31.38 -16.86 5.48
C VAL A 349 -30.63 -18.20 5.39
N ILE A 350 -29.34 -18.17 5.07
CA ILE A 350 -28.50 -19.38 5.01
C ILE A 350 -28.43 -20.06 6.37
N ALA A 351 -28.13 -19.31 7.44
CA ALA A 351 -28.00 -19.83 8.79
C ALA A 351 -29.32 -20.47 9.30
N ASN A 352 -30.47 -19.97 8.83
CA ASN A 352 -31.77 -20.52 9.18
C ASN A 352 -32.16 -21.75 8.35
N LYS A 353 -31.79 -21.83 7.06
CA LYS A 353 -32.12 -22.98 6.20
C LYS A 353 -31.37 -24.25 6.58
N THR A 354 -30.09 -24.15 6.94
CA THR A 354 -29.29 -25.33 7.30
C THR A 354 -29.78 -25.99 8.59
N ARG A 355 -30.46 -25.24 9.48
CA ARG A 355 -31.15 -25.77 10.66
C ARG A 355 -32.29 -26.76 10.33
N GLN A 356 -32.92 -26.65 9.15
CA GLN A 356 -34.04 -27.51 8.74
C GLN A 356 -33.62 -28.81 8.06
N GLN A 357 -32.35 -28.95 7.66
CA GLN A 357 -31.84 -30.17 7.00
C GLN A 357 -31.24 -31.17 7.98
N GLU A 358 -30.98 -30.75 9.23
CA GLU A 358 -30.37 -31.57 10.29
C GLU A 358 -31.35 -31.91 11.43
N ALA A 359 -32.59 -31.40 11.37
CA ALA A 359 -33.71 -31.77 12.23
C ALA A 359 -34.66 -32.68 11.44
#